data_AF-A0A950FDA8-F1
#
_entry.id   AF-A0A950FDA8-F1
#
_cell.length_a   1.000
_cell.length_b   1.000
_cell.length_c   1.000
_cell.angle_alpha   90.00
_cell.angle_beta   90.00
_cell.angle_gamma   90.00
#
_symmetry.space_group_name_H-M   'P 1'
#
loop_
_entity.id
_entity.type
_entity.pdbx_description
1 polymer ?
#
loop_
_entity_poly.entity_id
_entity_poly.type
_entity_poly.pdbx_seq_one_letter_code
_entity_poly.pdbx_strand_id
1 'polypeptide(L)'
;MAESYAPPAHAAHGPGRAHAHDHDHKPHGWRRWVYATNPKDIGTMYLVFACTMFFIGGAMAMVIRAELFKPGMQLVDPQLFNSMTTMHALI
;
A
#
# COMPACT_ATOMS: atom_id res chain seq x y z
N MET A 1 -11.40 75.12 -4.28
CA MET A 1 -11.03 74.27 -3.14
C MET A 1 -11.70 72.91 -3.36
N ALA A 2 -11.22 72.01 -4.23
CA ALA A 2 -9.86 71.63 -4.62
C ALA A 2 -9.00 71.10 -3.47
N GLU A 3 -9.56 70.19 -2.67
CA GLU A 3 -8.87 69.29 -1.74
C GLU A 3 -9.81 68.07 -1.60
N SER A 4 -9.43 66.82 -1.74
CA SER A 4 -8.12 66.21 -1.90
C SER A 4 -8.37 64.73 -2.20
N TYR A 5 -8.15 64.31 -3.44
CA TYR A 5 -7.84 62.90 -3.74
C TYR A 5 -6.42 62.64 -3.25
N ALA A 6 -6.27 61.75 -2.26
CA ALA A 6 -4.99 61.17 -1.90
C ALA A 6 -5.16 59.81 -1.20
N PRO A 7 -5.21 58.68 -1.93
CA PRO A 7 -4.62 57.42 -1.47
C PRO A 7 -3.12 57.48 -1.81
N PRO A 8 -2.16 57.19 -0.91
CA PRO A 8 -1.96 55.82 -0.39
C PRO A 8 -1.23 55.71 0.97
N ALA A 9 -1.50 54.65 1.72
CA ALA A 9 -0.49 54.08 2.62
C ALA A 9 -0.79 52.59 2.85
N HIS A 10 -0.34 51.76 1.91
CA HIS A 10 -0.08 50.35 2.19
C HIS A 10 1.12 50.25 3.13
N ALA A 11 0.87 50.44 4.42
CA ALA A 11 1.73 50.02 5.53
C ALA A 11 0.77 49.63 6.66
N ALA A 12 0.73 48.41 7.17
CA ALA A 12 1.83 47.52 7.44
C ALA A 12 1.47 46.09 7.05
N HIS A 13 2.43 45.41 6.43
CA HIS A 13 2.52 43.97 6.46
C HIS A 13 2.57 43.57 7.95
N GLY A 14 1.45 43.06 8.47
CA GLY A 14 1.36 42.60 9.85
C GLY A 14 2.45 41.56 10.14
N PRO A 15 2.86 41.41 11.40
CA PRO A 15 3.94 40.50 11.77
C PRO A 15 3.63 39.13 11.18
N GLY A 16 4.55 38.65 10.33
CA GLY A 16 4.44 37.39 9.62
C GLY A 16 3.95 36.34 10.62
N ARG A 17 2.74 35.84 10.38
CA ARG A 17 2.19 34.68 11.06
C ARG A 17 3.25 33.61 10.92
N ALA A 18 3.99 33.37 11.99
CA ALA A 18 4.88 32.23 12.09
C ALA A 18 4.03 31.04 11.67
N HIS A 19 4.39 30.43 10.54
CA HIS A 19 3.86 29.16 10.14
C HIS A 19 4.30 28.20 11.24
N ALA A 20 3.42 28.05 12.24
CA ALA A 20 3.48 26.93 13.15
C ALA A 20 3.42 25.70 12.25
N HIS A 21 4.58 25.08 12.07
CA HIS A 21 4.67 23.73 11.57
C HIS A 21 3.99 22.88 12.64
N ASP A 22 2.65 22.81 12.57
CA ASP A 22 1.88 21.79 13.25
C ASP A 22 2.37 20.47 12.67
N HIS A 23 3.32 19.88 13.38
CA HIS A 23 3.84 18.56 13.08
C HIS A 23 2.64 17.62 13.08
N ASP A 24 2.26 17.18 11.89
CA ASP A 24 1.25 16.17 11.61
C ASP A 24 1.50 14.94 12.51
N HIS A 25 0.89 14.95 13.70
CA HIS A 25 0.91 13.83 14.64
C HIS A 25 -0.08 12.77 14.15
N LYS A 26 0.05 12.32 12.90
CA LYS A 26 -0.63 11.10 12.46
C LYS A 26 0.01 9.95 13.23
N PRO A 27 -0.75 9.21 14.05
CA PRO A 27 -0.20 8.11 14.82
C PRO A 27 0.49 7.13 13.88
N HIS A 28 1.80 6.97 14.06
CA HIS A 28 2.61 6.03 13.30
C HIS A 28 2.44 4.62 13.88
N GLY A 29 2.42 3.62 13.02
CA GLY A 29 2.40 2.21 13.41
C GLY A 29 1.24 1.39 12.82
N TRP A 30 1.18 0.11 13.20
CA TRP A 30 0.20 -0.89 12.74
C TRP A 30 -1.26 -0.49 13.04
N ARG A 31 -1.49 0.30 14.10
CA ARG A 31 -2.82 0.81 14.47
C ARG A 31 -3.44 1.72 13.41
N ARG A 32 -2.64 2.48 12.66
CA ARG A 32 -3.15 3.31 11.56
C ARG A 32 -3.69 2.46 10.40
N TRP A 33 -3.13 1.28 10.20
CA TRP A 33 -3.56 0.36 9.16
C TRP A 33 -4.81 -0.43 9.58
N VAL A 34 -4.92 -0.85 10.84
CA VAL A 34 -6.12 -1.55 11.37
C VAL A 34 -7.35 -0.61 11.47
N TYR A 35 -7.15 0.68 11.74
CA TYR A 35 -8.21 1.70 11.76
C TYR A 35 -8.23 2.58 10.50
N ALA A 36 -7.66 2.11 9.38
CA ALA A 36 -7.62 2.88 8.14
C ALA A 36 -9.03 3.03 7.54
N THR A 37 -9.69 4.18 7.75
CA THR A 37 -10.94 4.55 7.05
C THR A 37 -10.68 5.13 5.66
N ASN A 38 -9.42 5.41 5.31
CA ASN A 38 -9.08 5.98 4.01
C ASN A 38 -8.95 4.85 2.96
N PRO A 39 -9.64 4.94 1.80
CA PRO A 39 -9.58 3.91 0.76
C PRO A 39 -8.17 3.74 0.15
N LYS A 40 -7.30 4.73 0.27
CA LYS A 40 -5.91 4.68 -0.25
C LYS A 40 -5.01 3.79 0.62
N ASP A 41 -5.18 3.88 1.94
CA ASP A 41 -4.45 3.06 2.90
C ASP A 41 -4.99 1.62 2.87
N ILE A 42 -6.31 1.45 2.71
CA ILE A 42 -6.97 0.15 2.49
C ILE A 42 -6.47 -0.53 1.20
N GLY A 43 -6.45 0.19 0.08
CA GLY A 43 -6.02 -0.37 -1.20
C GLY A 43 -4.56 -0.82 -1.18
N THR A 44 -3.68 -0.08 -0.50
CA THR A 44 -2.27 -0.46 -0.36
C THR A 44 -2.10 -1.75 0.43
N MET A 45 -2.90 -1.97 1.48
CA MET A 45 -2.90 -3.22 2.24
C MET A 45 -3.36 -4.42 1.39
N TYR A 46 -4.43 -4.25 0.61
CA TYR A 46 -4.90 -5.30 -0.30
C TYR A 46 -3.90 -5.59 -1.42
N LEU A 47 -3.23 -4.57 -1.96
CA LEU A 47 -2.21 -4.75 -3.00
C LEU A 47 -1.03 -5.57 -2.48
N VAL A 48 -0.52 -5.25 -1.28
CA VAL A 48 0.60 -5.98 -0.67
C VAL A 48 0.20 -7.41 -0.33
N PHE A 49 -1.02 -7.61 0.19
CA PHE A 49 -1.55 -8.94 0.47
C PHE A 49 -1.69 -9.79 -0.82
N ALA A 50 -2.33 -9.24 -1.85
CA ALA A 50 -2.51 -9.92 -3.13
C ALA A 50 -1.17 -10.19 -3.83
N CYS A 51 -0.22 -9.25 -3.77
CA CYS A 51 1.12 -9.45 -4.31
C CYS A 51 1.87 -10.58 -3.60
N THR A 52 1.74 -10.67 -2.27
CA THR A 52 2.35 -11.76 -1.48
C THR A 52 1.72 -13.12 -1.84
N MET A 53 0.39 -13.20 -1.90
CA MET A 53 -0.30 -14.42 -2.33
C MET A 53 0.04 -14.81 -3.76
N PHE A 54 0.19 -13.84 -4.66
CA PHE A 54 0.63 -14.08 -6.04
C PHE A 54 2.03 -14.70 -6.11
N PHE A 55 2.99 -14.24 -5.30
CA PHE A 55 4.32 -14.87 -5.27
C PHE A 55 4.29 -16.29 -4.70
N ILE A 56 3.49 -16.53 -3.65
CA ILE A 56 3.34 -17.84 -3.03
C ILE A 56 2.66 -18.84 -3.99
N GLY A 57 1.55 -18.44 -4.61
CA GLY A 57 0.86 -19.21 -5.64
C GLY A 57 1.73 -19.43 -6.88
N GLY A 58 2.41 -18.39 -7.36
CA GLY A 58 3.33 -18.47 -8.49
C GLY A 58 4.51 -19.41 -8.24
N ALA A 59 5.07 -19.42 -7.03
CA ALA A 59 6.11 -20.36 -6.64
C ALA A 59 5.61 -21.81 -6.67
N MET A 60 4.41 -22.09 -6.14
CA MET A 60 3.79 -23.42 -6.22
C MET A 60 3.52 -23.86 -7.66
N ALA A 61 3.08 -22.95 -8.54
CA ALA A 61 2.89 -23.24 -9.96
C ALA A 61 4.20 -23.62 -10.66
N MET A 62 5.31 -22.98 -10.30
CA MET A 62 6.63 -23.31 -10.86
C MET A 62 7.13 -24.68 -10.39
N VAL A 63 6.84 -25.07 -9.14
CA VAL A 63 7.15 -26.42 -8.62
C VAL A 63 6.37 -27.49 -9.37
N ILE A 64 5.06 -27.32 -9.56
CA ILE A 64 4.22 -28.24 -10.37
C ILE A 64 4.77 -28.36 -11.79
N ARG A 65 5.19 -27.25 -12.39
CA ARG A 65 5.77 -27.24 -13.73
C ARG A 65 7.11 -27.96 -13.79
N ALA A 66 7.95 -27.82 -12.76
CA ALA A 66 9.26 -28.47 -12.67
C ALA A 66 9.14 -30.00 -12.54
N GLU A 67 8.17 -30.51 -11.79
CA GLU A 67 7.87 -31.95 -11.69
C GLU A 67 7.43 -32.53 -13.05
N LEU A 68 6.69 -31.75 -13.85
CA LEU A 68 6.23 -32.17 -15.18
C LEU A 68 7.34 -32.17 -16.25
N PHE A 69 8.44 -31.45 -16.04
CA PHE A 69 9.56 -31.36 -17.00
C PHE A 69 10.48 -32.61 -17.02
N LYS A 70 10.47 -33.44 -15.96
CA LYS A 70 11.15 -34.75 -15.94
C LYS A 70 10.25 -35.79 -15.26
N PRO A 71 9.40 -36.51 -16.01
CA PRO A 71 8.51 -37.51 -15.44
C PRO A 71 9.32 -38.75 -15.05
N GLY A 72 9.53 -38.93 -13.75
CA GLY A 72 10.19 -40.08 -13.17
C GLY A 72 10.10 -40.02 -11.65
N MET A 73 9.09 -40.70 -11.10
CA MET A 73 8.82 -40.94 -9.67
C MET A 73 9.61 -40.11 -8.63
N GLN A 74 8.85 -39.25 -7.92
CA GLN A 74 8.72 -39.30 -6.46
C GLN A 74 9.52 -38.30 -5.61
N LEU A 75 9.35 -36.99 -5.82
CA LEU A 75 9.58 -35.99 -4.75
C LEU A 75 8.33 -35.72 -3.90
N VAL A 76 7.13 -36.01 -4.43
CA VAL A 76 5.84 -35.62 -3.84
C VAL A 76 4.84 -36.77 -4.01
N ASP A 77 4.24 -37.22 -2.91
CA ASP A 77 3.17 -38.22 -2.92
C ASP A 77 2.01 -37.77 -3.85
N PRO A 78 1.36 -38.65 -4.63
CA PRO A 78 0.21 -38.28 -5.45
C PRO A 78 -0.86 -37.48 -4.69
N GLN A 79 -1.01 -37.73 -3.39
CA GLN A 79 -1.90 -36.95 -2.54
C GLN A 79 -1.38 -35.53 -2.27
N LEU A 80 -0.07 -35.37 -2.03
CA LEU A 80 0.57 -34.08 -1.80
C LEU A 80 0.58 -33.21 -3.07
N PHE A 81 0.72 -33.81 -4.27
CA PHE A 81 0.60 -33.10 -5.55
C PHE A 81 -0.80 -32.53 -5.77
N ASN A 82 -1.83 -33.34 -5.47
CA ASN A 82 -3.22 -32.92 -5.58
C ASN A 82 -3.56 -31.83 -4.55
N SER A 83 -3.05 -31.94 -3.31
CA SER A 83 -3.21 -30.92 -2.27
C SER A 83 -2.48 -29.62 -2.59
N MET A 84 -1.23 -29.65 -3.06
CA MET A 84 -0.52 -28.44 -3.47
C MET A 84 -1.21 -27.71 -4.63
N THR A 85 -1.74 -28.46 -5.59
CA THR A 85 -2.49 -27.88 -6.72
C THR A 85 -3.81 -27.25 -6.26
N THR A 86 -4.52 -27.91 -5.34
CA THR A 86 -5.76 -27.37 -4.77
C THR A 86 -5.49 -26.12 -3.94
N MET A 87 -4.42 -26.10 -3.13
CA MET A 87 -4.01 -24.93 -2.36
C MET A 87 -3.52 -23.79 -3.25
N HIS A 88 -2.83 -24.11 -4.35
CA HIS A 88 -2.51 -23.13 -5.38
C HIS A 88 -3.76 -22.53 -6.03
N ALA A 89 -4.79 -23.34 -6.30
CA ALA A 89 -6.03 -22.86 -6.89
C ALA A 89 -6.88 -22.01 -5.93
N LEU A 90 -6.69 -22.16 -4.62
CA LEU A 90 -7.38 -21.40 -3.58
C LEU A 90 -6.71 -20.05 -3.25
N ILE A 91 -5.42 -19.88 -3.59
CA ILE A 91 -4.60 -18.69 -3.32
C ILE A 91 -4.56 -17.81 -4.56
#